data_AF-A0A7C7SY22-F1
#
_entry.id   AF-A0A7C7SY22-F1
#
_cell.length_a   1.000
_cell.length_b   1.000
_cell.length_c   1.000
_cell.angle_alpha   90.00
_cell.angle_beta   90.00
_cell.angle_gamma   90.00
#
_symmetry.space_group_name_H-M   'P 1'
#
loop_
_entity.id
_entity.type
_entity.pdbx_description
1 polymer ?
#
loop_
_entity_poly.entity_id
_entity_poly.type
_entity_poly.pdbx_seq_one_letter_code
_entity_poly.pdbx_strand_id
1 'polypeptide(L)' 'MNRYNSLMKRVRNGECILIDGATGTEVERKGVPQLKNAWNGGAALSHPDIVRQVHQDYIN' A
#
# COMPACT_ATOMS: atom_id res chain seq x y z
N MET A 1 -5.81 -24.74 -1.33
CA MET A 1 -4.97 -23.96 -0.38
C MET A 1 -5.36 -22.49 -0.52
N ASN A 2 -5.73 -21.77 0.54
CA ASN A 2 -6.12 -20.36 0.41
C ASN A 2 -4.88 -19.45 0.22
N ARG A 3 -5.09 -18.19 -0.23
CA ARG A 3 -4.01 -17.22 -0.49
C ARG A 3 -3.08 -17.04 0.71
N TYR A 4 -3.65 -16.98 1.91
CA TYR A 4 -2.91 -16.86 3.16
C TYR A 4 -1.96 -18.05 3.38
N ASN A 5 -2.45 -19.28 3.25
CA ASN A 5 -1.65 -20.49 3.43
C ASN A 5 -0.51 -20.59 2.40
N SER A 6 -0.73 -20.13 1.16
CA SER A 6 0.32 -20.05 0.14
C SER A 6 1.41 -19.06 0.52
N LEU A 7 1.03 -17.83 0.94
CA LEU A 7 1.97 -16.82 1.43
C LEU A 7 2.77 -17.33 2.64
N MET A 8 2.09 -17.92 3.63
CA MET A 8 2.75 -18.42 4.84
C MET A 8 3.72 -19.58 4.56
N LYS A 9 3.45 -20.41 3.53
CA LYS A 9 4.39 -21.43 3.09
C LYS A 9 5.68 -20.79 2.57
N ARG A 10 5.56 -19.77 1.72
CA ARG A 10 6.72 -19.02 1.18
C ARG A 10 7.55 -18.38 2.28
N VAL A 11 6.89 -17.72 3.24
CA VAL A 11 7.54 -17.13 4.43
C VAL A 11 8.31 -18.19 5.22
N ARG A 12 7.70 -19.34 5.51
CA ARG A 12 8.34 -20.44 6.26
C ARG A 12 9.52 -21.08 5.52
N ASN A 13 9.51 -21.02 4.18
CA ASN A 13 10.60 -21.50 3.35
C ASN A 13 11.78 -20.50 3.29
N GLY A 14 11.70 -19.36 3.97
CA GLY A 14 12.73 -18.32 3.92
C GLY A 14 12.77 -17.56 2.60
N GLU A 15 11.70 -17.61 1.80
CA GLU A 15 11.61 -16.82 0.57
C GLU A 15 11.55 -15.33 0.90
N CYS A 16 12.22 -14.51 0.06
CA CYS A 16 12.05 -13.06 0.11
C CYS A 16 10.63 -12.69 -0.32
N ILE A 17 9.90 -11.99 0.54
CA ILE A 17 8.56 -11.47 0.25
C ILE A 17 8.68 -9.96 0.04
N LEU A 18 8.58 -9.53 -1.22
CA LEU A 18 8.51 -8.12 -1.57
C LEU A 18 7.14 -7.56 -1.17
N ILE A 19 7.16 -6.41 -0.49
CA ILE A 19 5.98 -5.61 -0.13
C ILE A 19 6.05 -4.26 -0.84
N ASP A 20 4.95 -3.51 -0.81
CA ASP A 20 4.91 -2.14 -1.31
C ASP A 20 5.71 -1.18 -0.40
N GLY A 21 5.86 0.06 -0.88
CA GLY A 21 6.61 1.10 -0.19
C GLY A 21 5.73 2.07 0.61
N ALA A 22 6.22 3.30 0.75
CA ALA A 22 5.60 4.36 1.55
C ALA A 22 4.36 4.97 0.86
N THR A 23 3.22 4.27 0.90
CA THR A 23 1.97 4.71 0.25
C THR A 23 1.49 6.08 0.70
N GLY A 24 1.50 6.37 2.01
CA GLY A 24 1.07 7.66 2.54
C GLY A 24 1.93 8.84 2.05
N THR A 25 3.24 8.63 1.93
CA THR A 25 4.18 9.63 1.42
C THR A 25 3.96 9.90 -0.07
N GLU A 26 3.75 8.86 -0.86
CA GLU A 26 3.50 9.01 -2.31
C GLU A 26 2.15 9.65 -2.61
N VAL A 27 1.13 9.39 -1.79
CA VAL A 27 -0.17 10.06 -1.84
C VAL A 27 -0.03 11.56 -1.57
N GLU A 28 0.74 11.95 -0.56
CA GLU A 28 1.05 13.36 -0.28
C GLU A 28 1.83 14.02 -1.42
N ARG A 29 2.83 13.31 -1.96
CA ARG A 29 3.64 13.76 -3.11
C ARG A 29 2.79 14.02 -4.36
N LYS A 30 1.70 13.27 -4.54
CA LYS A 30 0.71 13.45 -5.61
C LYS A 30 -0.34 14.54 -5.29
N GLY A 31 -0.16 15.30 -4.20
CA GLY A 31 -0.91 16.51 -3.88
C GLY A 31 -2.11 16.31 -2.95
N VAL A 32 -2.29 15.12 -2.36
CA VAL A 32 -3.38 14.90 -1.40
C VAL A 32 -3.02 15.57 -0.07
N PRO A 33 -3.87 16.48 0.46
CA PRO A 33 -3.56 17.19 1.68
C PRO A 33 -3.55 16.24 2.89
N GLN A 34 -2.56 16.40 3.75
CA GLN A 34 -2.53 15.71 5.03
C GLN A 34 -3.66 16.18 5.94
N LEU A 35 -4.28 15.24 6.64
CA LEU A 35 -5.19 15.53 7.73
C LEU A 35 -4.41 15.58 9.04
N LYS A 36 -4.56 16.67 9.79
CA LYS A 36 -3.94 16.84 11.10
C LYS A 36 -4.31 15.66 12.00
N ASN A 37 -3.30 14.97 12.54
CA ASN A 37 -3.44 13.80 13.43
C ASN A 37 -4.17 12.58 12.84
N ALA A 38 -4.42 12.51 11.52
CA ALA A 38 -5.17 11.40 10.92
C ALA A 38 -4.37 10.56 9.91
N TRP A 39 -3.03 10.62 9.98
CA TRP A 39 -2.04 9.87 9.17
C TRP A 39 -2.63 9.41 7.82
N ASN A 40 -2.59 10.26 6.77
CA ASN A 40 -2.96 10.06 5.35
C ASN A 40 -4.08 9.05 4.94
N GLY A 41 -4.82 8.45 5.86
CA GLY A 41 -5.83 7.43 5.61
C GLY A 41 -7.09 8.02 5.03
N GLY A 42 -7.34 9.31 5.29
CA GLY A 42 -8.42 10.06 4.64
C GLY A 42 -8.30 10.15 3.12
N ALA A 43 -7.11 9.88 2.56
CA ALA A 43 -6.93 9.79 1.11
C ALA A 43 -7.76 8.68 0.48
N ALA A 44 -7.96 7.56 1.18
CA ALA A 44 -8.75 6.45 0.65
C ALA A 44 -10.23 6.82 0.46
N LEU A 45 -10.74 7.79 1.22
CA LEU A 45 -12.11 8.31 1.07
C LEU A 45 -12.19 9.51 0.14
N SER A 46 -11.23 10.43 0.22
CA SER A 46 -11.24 11.70 -0.53
C SER A 46 -10.67 11.60 -1.94
N HIS A 47 -9.63 10.80 -2.14
CA HIS A 47 -8.89 10.65 -3.40
C HIS A 47 -8.56 9.16 -3.68
N PRO A 48 -9.58 8.28 -3.73
CA PRO A 48 -9.37 6.83 -3.88
C PRO A 48 -8.59 6.45 -5.13
N ASP A 49 -8.72 7.22 -6.22
CA ASP A 49 -8.03 6.95 -7.47
C ASP A 49 -6.52 7.18 -7.37
N ILE A 50 -6.09 8.18 -6.59
CA ILE A 50 -4.66 8.44 -6.32
C ILE A 50 -4.08 7.29 -5.49
N VAL A 51 -4.80 6.84 -4.47
CA VAL A 51 -4.38 5.69 -3.64
C VAL A 51 -4.26 4.42 -4.49
N ARG A 52 -5.24 4.18 -5.38
CA ARG A 52 -5.18 3.05 -6.32
C ARG A 52 -3.96 3.13 -7.24
N GLN A 53 -3.69 4.32 -7.80
CA GLN A 53 -2.54 4.53 -8.67
C GLN A 53 -1.23 4.27 -7.94
N VAL A 54 -1.08 4.74 -6.69
CA VAL A 54 0.12 4.47 -5.88
C VAL A 54 0.34 2.97 -5.66
N HIS A 55 -0.71 2.20 -5.35
CA HIS A 55 -0.58 0.74 -5.24
C HIS A 55 -0.24 0.08 -6.58
N GLN A 56 -0.79 0.57 -7.70
CA GLN A 56 -0.44 0.08 -9.05
C GLN A 56 1.02 0.39 -9.41
N ASP A 57 1.53 1.56 -9.01
CA ASP A 57 2.92 1.98 -9.23
C ASP A 57 3.93 1.04 -8.51
N TYR A 58 3.54 0.38 -7.41
CA TYR A 58 4.37 -0.63 -6.72
C TYR A 58 4.27 -2.04 -7.31
N ILE A 59 3.28 -2.30 -8.17
CA ILE A 59 3.06 -3.62 -8.78
C ILE A 59 3.81 -3.73 -10.12
N ASN A 60 3.91 -2.63 -10.87
CA ASN A 60 4.51 -2.56 -12.20
C ASN A 60 6.01 -2.26 -12.13
#